data_AF-A0A0J8D6S9-F1
#
_entry.id   AF-A0A0J8D6S9-F1
#
_cell.length_a   1.000
_cell.length_b   1.000
_cell.length_c   1.000
_cell.angle_alpha   90.00
_cell.angle_beta   90.00
_cell.angle_gamma   90.00
#
_symmetry.space_group_name_H-M   'P 1'
#
loop_
_entity.id
_entity.type
_entity.pdbx_description
1 polymer ?
#
loop_
_entity_poly.entity_id
_entity_poly.type
_entity_poly.pdbx_seq_one_letter_code
_entity_poly.pdbx_strand_id
1 'polypeptide(L)'
;MASKFHGVFVALAKLIDRLLREGFFNMEFKRLENRFSNEYLTHLLEMIGEGKLPEFVAFEADYQLQMILRNNTLEENEIKELFIIKHGIHHVQTLDADGILMYSRHFTSDDIYDETYNEMFLILREFLKDPFEGNDGVSISTEF
;
A
#
# COMPACT_ATOMS: atom_id res chain seq x y z
N MET A 1 -4.69 -1.33 20.98
CA MET A 1 -5.32 -1.06 19.66
C MET A 1 -4.30 -0.64 18.60
N ALA A 2 -3.09 -0.28 19.02
CA ALA A 2 -2.04 0.30 18.20
C ALA A 2 -1.49 -0.56 17.04
N SER A 3 -1.20 -1.83 17.30
CA SER A 3 -0.57 -2.74 16.33
C SER A 3 -1.47 -3.19 15.17
N LYS A 4 -2.76 -2.80 15.16
CA LYS A 4 -3.78 -3.53 14.38
C LYS A 4 -3.60 -3.44 12.87
N PHE A 5 -3.10 -2.31 12.35
CA PHE A 5 -2.92 -2.12 10.90
C PHE A 5 -1.47 -1.97 10.47
N HIS A 6 -0.54 -1.89 11.44
CA HIS A 6 0.89 -1.82 11.17
C HIS A 6 1.33 -2.93 10.21
N GLY A 7 0.94 -4.18 10.49
CA GLY A 7 1.27 -5.33 9.65
C GLY A 7 0.79 -5.20 8.21
N VAL A 8 -0.36 -4.55 7.98
CA VAL A 8 -0.97 -4.35 6.67
C VAL A 8 -0.21 -3.30 5.87
N PHE A 9 0.13 -2.17 6.48
CA PHE A 9 0.88 -1.11 5.81
C PHE A 9 2.31 -1.53 5.49
N VAL A 10 2.99 -2.22 6.41
CA VAL A 10 4.30 -2.82 6.17
C VAL A 10 4.24 -3.84 5.03
N ALA A 11 3.18 -4.65 4.98
CA ALA A 11 2.91 -5.58 3.89
C ALA A 11 2.80 -4.87 2.53
N LEU A 12 2.03 -3.80 2.45
CA LEU A 12 1.85 -3.00 1.24
C LEU A 12 3.16 -2.32 0.80
N ALA A 13 3.95 -1.79 1.74
CA ALA A 13 5.27 -1.23 1.44
C ALA A 13 6.23 -2.29 0.87
N LYS A 14 6.24 -3.50 1.45
CA LYS A 14 7.04 -4.62 0.93
C LYS A 14 6.61 -5.06 -0.47
N LEU A 15 5.32 -4.96 -0.77
CA LEU A 15 4.81 -5.23 -2.12
C LEU A 15 5.35 -4.21 -3.12
N ILE A 16 5.30 -2.91 -2.81
CA ILE A 16 5.88 -1.87 -3.67
C ILE A 16 7.39 -2.09 -3.88
N ASP A 17 8.16 -2.29 -2.80
CA ASP A 17 9.61 -2.54 -2.89
C ASP A 17 9.92 -3.75 -3.78
N ARG A 18 9.22 -4.87 -3.60
CA ARG A 18 9.40 -6.06 -4.44
C ARG A 18 9.05 -5.82 -5.90
N LEU A 19 7.92 -5.16 -6.17
CA LEU A 19 7.53 -4.86 -7.55
C LEU A 19 8.56 -3.96 -8.25
N LEU A 20 9.17 -3.02 -7.51
CA LEU A 20 10.22 -2.15 -8.03
C LEU A 20 11.53 -2.90 -8.29
N ARG A 21 11.89 -3.88 -7.46
CA ARG A 21 13.16 -4.63 -7.58
C ARG A 21 13.09 -5.82 -8.53
N GLU A 22 12.03 -6.60 -8.43
CA GLU A 22 11.92 -7.95 -8.99
C GLU A 22 10.84 -8.04 -10.09
N GLY A 23 9.98 -7.02 -10.21
CA GLY A 23 8.79 -7.08 -11.04
C GLY A 23 7.71 -8.00 -10.44
N PHE A 24 6.73 -8.39 -11.26
CA PHE A 24 5.54 -9.12 -10.80
C PHE A 24 5.76 -10.62 -10.54
N PHE A 25 6.87 -11.20 -11.00
CA PHE A 25 7.10 -12.63 -10.95
C PHE A 25 7.73 -13.03 -9.61
N ASN A 26 6.99 -13.77 -8.78
CA ASN A 26 7.35 -14.35 -7.46
C ASN A 26 6.97 -13.54 -6.20
N MET A 27 5.75 -12.99 -6.14
CA MET A 27 5.24 -12.40 -4.89
C MET A 27 4.77 -13.47 -3.89
N GLU A 28 5.67 -13.95 -3.01
CA GLU A 28 5.26 -14.67 -1.80
C GLU A 28 4.96 -13.69 -0.66
N PHE A 29 3.70 -13.65 -0.22
CA PHE A 29 3.26 -12.69 0.80
C PHE A 29 3.27 -13.28 2.21
N LYS A 30 3.69 -12.48 3.20
CA LYS A 30 3.62 -12.85 4.62
C LYS A 30 2.17 -12.71 5.10
N ARG A 31 1.51 -13.83 5.41
CA ARG A 31 0.12 -13.88 5.89
C ARG A 31 -0.18 -12.79 6.95
N LEU A 32 -1.20 -11.97 6.68
CA LEU A 32 -1.91 -11.14 7.66
C LEU A 32 -2.58 -12.04 8.70
N GLU A 33 -2.93 -11.47 9.84
CA GLU A 33 -3.62 -12.23 10.90
C GLU A 33 -5.06 -12.55 10.50
N ASN A 34 -5.72 -11.65 9.74
CA ASN A 34 -7.09 -11.81 9.31
C ASN A 34 -7.20 -12.67 8.03
N ARG A 35 -7.99 -13.74 8.09
CA ARG A 35 -8.22 -14.66 6.96
C ARG A 35 -8.82 -13.95 5.75
N PHE A 36 -9.87 -13.16 5.94
CA PHE A 36 -10.56 -12.46 4.85
C PHE A 36 -9.63 -11.46 4.17
N SER A 37 -8.83 -10.75 4.95
CA SER A 37 -7.85 -9.79 4.45
C SER A 37 -6.75 -10.46 3.64
N ASN A 38 -6.27 -11.63 4.07
CA ASN A 38 -5.34 -12.44 3.27
C ASN A 38 -5.95 -12.91 1.95
N GLU A 39 -7.14 -13.51 2.00
CA GLU A 39 -7.82 -14.03 0.81
C GLU A 39 -8.09 -12.89 -0.18
N TYR A 40 -8.56 -11.75 0.33
CA TYR A 40 -8.83 -10.55 -0.45
C TYR A 40 -7.56 -9.96 -1.09
N LEU A 41 -6.50 -9.73 -0.31
CA LEU A 41 -5.23 -9.22 -0.83
C LEU A 41 -4.60 -10.18 -1.85
N THR A 42 -4.61 -11.49 -1.57
CA THR A 42 -4.06 -12.51 -2.48
C THR A 42 -4.77 -12.46 -3.82
N HIS A 43 -6.10 -12.43 -3.82
CA HIS A 43 -6.89 -12.33 -5.05
C HIS A 43 -6.55 -11.09 -5.88
N LEU A 44 -6.41 -9.94 -5.23
CA LEU A 44 -6.04 -8.70 -5.91
C LEU A 44 -4.62 -8.78 -6.50
N LEU A 45 -3.67 -9.36 -5.77
CA LEU A 45 -2.30 -9.53 -6.26
C LEU A 45 -2.21 -10.51 -7.43
N GLU A 46 -3.01 -11.58 -7.42
CA GLU A 46 -3.11 -12.51 -8.56
C GLU A 46 -3.56 -11.77 -9.81
N MET A 47 -4.61 -10.95 -9.71
CA MET A 47 -5.07 -10.14 -10.85
C MET A 47 -4.00 -9.17 -11.36
N ILE A 48 -3.24 -8.56 -10.46
CA ILE A 48 -2.16 -7.66 -10.87
C ILE A 48 -1.03 -8.46 -11.55
N GLY A 49 -0.67 -9.62 -11.01
CA GLY A 49 0.32 -10.53 -11.61
C GLY A 49 -0.10 -11.07 -12.98
N GLU A 50 -1.41 -11.23 -13.21
CA GLU A 50 -1.99 -11.55 -14.53
C GLU A 50 -1.96 -10.38 -15.53
N GLY A 51 -1.53 -9.19 -15.11
CA GLY A 51 -1.47 -7.99 -15.95
C GLY A 51 -2.83 -7.35 -16.19
N LYS A 52 -3.81 -7.52 -15.29
CA LYS A 52 -5.10 -6.83 -15.39
C LYS A 52 -4.92 -5.32 -15.27
N LEU A 53 -5.75 -4.57 -15.99
CA LEU A 53 -5.75 -3.10 -15.96
C LEU A 53 -6.16 -2.59 -14.56
N PRO A 54 -5.61 -1.45 -14.09
CA PRO A 54 -5.93 -0.87 -12.79
C PRO A 54 -7.43 -0.66 -12.55
N GLU A 55 -8.17 -0.22 -13.57
CA GLU A 55 -9.61 0.03 -13.48
C GLU A 55 -10.40 -1.27 -13.26
N PHE A 56 -9.94 -2.36 -13.88
CA PHE A 56 -10.54 -3.68 -13.68
C PHE A 56 -10.24 -4.21 -12.28
N VAL A 57 -9.02 -4.03 -11.79
CA VAL A 57 -8.64 -4.41 -10.43
C VAL A 57 -9.41 -3.60 -9.38
N ALA A 58 -9.58 -2.30 -9.59
CA ALA A 58 -10.37 -1.45 -8.71
C ALA A 58 -11.85 -1.89 -8.67
N PHE A 59 -12.45 -2.20 -9.83
CA PHE A 59 -13.81 -2.71 -9.90
C PHE A 59 -13.97 -4.04 -9.14
N GLU A 60 -13.08 -5.00 -9.38
CA GLU A 60 -13.16 -6.30 -8.72
C GLU A 60 -12.89 -6.18 -7.21
N ALA A 61 -11.97 -5.30 -6.81
CA ALA A 61 -11.75 -4.98 -5.41
C ALA A 61 -13.03 -4.50 -4.73
N ASP A 62 -13.77 -3.58 -5.35
CA ASP A 62 -15.05 -3.11 -4.83
C ASP A 62 -16.11 -4.22 -4.76
N TYR A 63 -16.21 -5.03 -5.82
CA TYR A 63 -17.16 -6.14 -5.87
C TYR A 63 -16.89 -7.19 -4.78
N GLN A 64 -15.65 -7.66 -4.66
CA GLN A 64 -15.25 -8.66 -3.67
C GLN A 64 -15.40 -8.14 -2.25
N LEU A 65 -15.06 -6.86 -2.00
CA LEU A 65 -15.28 -6.22 -0.70
C LEU A 65 -16.76 -6.26 -0.32
N GLN A 66 -17.66 -5.86 -1.24
CA GLN A 66 -19.10 -5.91 -0.98
C GLN A 66 -19.59 -7.33 -0.71
N MET A 67 -19.07 -8.32 -1.42
CA MET A 67 -19.41 -9.73 -1.20
C MET A 67 -18.95 -10.22 0.18
N ILE A 68 -17.73 -9.87 0.60
CA ILE A 68 -17.19 -10.20 1.92
C ILE A 68 -18.06 -9.57 3.01
N LEU A 69 -18.36 -8.27 2.91
CA LEU A 69 -19.19 -7.54 3.87
C LEU A 69 -20.63 -8.06 3.95
N ARG A 70 -21.21 -8.48 2.83
CA ARG A 70 -22.58 -9.00 2.76
C ARG A 70 -22.71 -10.39 3.38
N ASN A 71 -21.70 -11.24 3.16
CA ASN A 71 -21.79 -12.67 3.48
C ASN A 71 -21.21 -13.05 4.84
N ASN A 72 -20.54 -12.12 5.52
CA ASN A 72 -19.86 -12.38 6.78
C ASN A 72 -20.24 -11.35 7.85
N THR A 73 -20.20 -11.77 9.11
CA THR A 73 -20.26 -10.84 10.24
C THR A 73 -18.83 -10.50 10.64
N LEU A 74 -18.43 -9.25 10.42
CA LEU A 74 -17.07 -8.78 10.66
C LEU A 74 -17.06 -7.70 11.73
N GLU A 75 -16.02 -7.70 12.55
CA GLU A 75 -15.73 -6.60 13.46
C GLU A 75 -15.25 -5.36 12.70
N GLU A 76 -15.42 -4.19 13.32
CA GLU A 76 -15.02 -2.91 12.73
C GLU A 76 -13.56 -2.87 12.26
N ASN A 77 -12.64 -3.54 12.97
CA ASN A 77 -11.23 -3.57 12.58
C ASN A 77 -10.99 -4.43 11.34
N GLU A 78 -11.69 -5.54 11.20
CA GLU A 78 -11.60 -6.40 10.02
C GLU A 78 -12.14 -5.66 8.79
N ILE A 79 -13.24 -4.92 8.97
CA ILE A 79 -13.78 -4.04 7.92
C ILE A 79 -12.76 -2.98 7.52
N LYS A 80 -12.16 -2.28 8.50
CA LYS A 80 -11.13 -1.27 8.23
C LYS A 80 -9.90 -1.85 7.53
N GLU A 81 -9.45 -3.04 7.91
CA GLU A 81 -8.33 -3.73 7.26
C GLU A 81 -8.60 -3.99 5.78
N LEU A 82 -9.81 -4.47 5.45
CA LEU A 82 -10.22 -4.68 4.06
C LEU A 82 -10.25 -3.38 3.26
N PHE A 83 -10.75 -2.28 3.84
CA PHE A 83 -10.71 -0.96 3.19
C PHE A 83 -9.28 -0.45 2.99
N ILE A 84 -8.40 -0.64 3.98
CA ILE A 84 -6.98 -0.30 3.86
C ILE A 84 -6.33 -1.05 2.70
N ILE A 85 -6.60 -2.34 2.56
CA ILE A 85 -6.10 -3.15 1.44
C ILE A 85 -6.65 -2.63 0.11
N LYS A 86 -7.97 -2.39 0.03
CA LYS A 86 -8.64 -1.91 -1.18
C LYS A 86 -8.07 -0.58 -1.70
N HIS A 87 -7.71 0.34 -0.81
CA HIS A 87 -7.08 1.60 -1.20
C HIS A 87 -5.57 1.46 -1.39
N GLY A 88 -4.92 0.70 -0.53
CA GLY A 88 -3.50 0.42 -0.57
C GLY A 88 -3.05 -0.24 -1.87
N ILE A 89 -3.88 -1.14 -2.43
CA ILE A 89 -3.58 -1.83 -3.69
C ILE A 89 -3.46 -0.86 -4.88
N HIS A 90 -4.15 0.27 -4.84
CA HIS A 90 -4.02 1.28 -5.87
C HIS A 90 -2.62 1.89 -5.85
N HIS A 91 -2.12 2.25 -4.66
CA HIS A 91 -0.74 2.73 -4.48
C HIS A 91 0.28 1.66 -4.88
N VAL A 92 -0.01 0.38 -4.63
CA VAL A 92 0.84 -0.74 -5.08
C VAL A 92 0.89 -0.79 -6.61
N GLN A 93 -0.25 -0.72 -7.30
CA GLN A 93 -0.30 -0.77 -8.77
C GLN A 93 0.36 0.44 -9.44
N THR A 94 0.27 1.62 -8.83
CA THR A 94 0.87 2.85 -9.36
C THR A 94 2.29 3.08 -8.85
N LEU A 95 2.82 2.18 -8.02
CA LEU A 95 4.15 2.26 -7.40
C LEU A 95 4.33 3.58 -6.60
N ASP A 96 3.25 4.05 -5.98
CA ASP A 96 3.18 5.31 -5.25
C ASP A 96 3.62 5.13 -3.78
N ALA A 97 4.95 5.12 -3.58
CA ALA A 97 5.59 4.95 -2.28
C ALA A 97 5.28 6.12 -1.31
N ASP A 98 5.21 7.35 -1.80
CA ASP A 98 4.84 8.52 -0.99
C ASP A 98 3.38 8.42 -0.55
N GLY A 99 2.49 8.04 -1.47
CA GLY A 99 1.07 7.88 -1.20
C GLY A 99 0.78 6.84 -0.13
N ILE A 100 1.45 5.67 -0.14
CA ILE A 100 1.20 4.66 0.91
C ILE A 100 1.69 5.12 2.29
N LEU A 101 2.79 5.87 2.37
CA LEU A 101 3.28 6.46 3.62
C LEU A 101 2.29 7.49 4.17
N MET A 102 1.81 8.41 3.32
CA MET A 102 0.80 9.39 3.69
C MET A 102 -0.52 8.71 4.09
N TYR A 103 -0.93 7.68 3.35
CA TYR A 103 -2.14 6.94 3.62
C TYR A 103 -2.12 6.28 5.01
N SER A 104 -0.98 5.73 5.43
CA SER A 104 -0.82 5.09 6.75
C SER A 104 -1.08 6.03 7.94
N ARG A 105 -0.83 7.34 7.78
CA ARG A 105 -1.06 8.35 8.82
C ARG A 105 -2.52 8.45 9.22
N HIS A 106 -3.45 8.20 8.30
CA HIS A 106 -4.88 8.31 8.57
C HIS A 106 -5.43 7.19 9.47
N PHE A 107 -4.68 6.10 9.65
CA PHE A 107 -5.14 4.88 10.33
C PHE A 107 -4.30 4.52 11.56
N THR A 108 -3.30 5.31 11.90
CA THR A 108 -2.38 5.08 13.01
C THR A 108 -2.42 6.27 13.96
N SER A 109 -2.36 6.03 15.28
CA SER A 109 -2.17 7.12 16.25
C SER A 109 -0.72 7.61 16.21
N ASP A 110 -0.46 8.82 16.70
CA ASP A 110 0.86 9.47 16.64
C ASP A 110 2.00 8.55 17.12
N ASP A 111 1.84 7.92 18.28
CA ASP A 111 2.86 7.04 18.87
C ASP A 111 3.23 5.81 18.01
N ILE A 112 2.36 5.40 17.08
CA ILE A 112 2.50 4.18 16.27
C ILE A 112 2.83 4.52 14.84
N TYR A 113 2.36 5.68 14.40
CA TYR A 113 2.69 6.21 13.11
C TYR A 113 4.20 6.28 12.97
N ASP A 114 4.92 6.76 13.99
CA ASP A 114 6.38 6.84 13.94
C ASP A 114 7.02 5.45 13.72
N GLU A 115 6.56 4.42 14.42
CA GLU A 115 7.07 3.05 14.25
C GLU A 115 6.75 2.49 12.85
N THR A 116 5.49 2.62 12.41
CA THR A 116 5.03 2.12 11.11
C THR A 116 5.68 2.86 9.96
N TYR A 117 5.76 4.18 10.06
CA TYR A 117 6.43 5.07 9.12
C TYR A 117 7.90 4.73 9.02
N ASN A 118 8.61 4.58 10.14
CA ASN A 118 10.05 4.26 10.12
C ASN A 118 10.32 2.91 9.44
N GLU A 119 9.52 1.87 9.72
CA GLU A 119 9.70 0.58 9.04
C GLU A 119 9.41 0.69 7.54
N MET A 120 8.29 1.31 7.16
CA MET A 120 7.93 1.51 5.75
C MET A 120 8.96 2.38 5.01
N PHE A 121 9.45 3.44 5.65
CA PHE A 121 10.49 4.31 5.12
C PHE A 121 11.76 3.51 4.86
N LEU A 122 12.21 2.67 5.80
CA LEU A 122 13.39 1.82 5.60
C LEU A 122 13.23 0.86 4.43
N ILE A 123 12.02 0.32 4.22
CA ILE A 123 11.69 -0.54 3.08
C ILE A 123 11.74 0.24 1.76
N LEU A 124 11.17 1.45 1.74
CA LEU A 124 10.93 2.22 0.52
C LEU A 124 12.01 3.27 0.21
N ARG A 125 12.99 3.48 1.11
CA ARG A 125 13.93 4.62 1.07
C ARG A 125 14.64 4.84 -0.26
N GLU A 126 14.90 3.77 -1.01
CA GLU A 126 15.63 3.83 -2.29
C GLU A 126 14.74 4.33 -3.45
N PHE A 127 13.43 4.43 -3.21
CA PHE A 127 12.41 4.82 -4.20
C PHE A 127 11.62 6.07 -3.81
N LEU A 128 11.75 6.50 -2.56
CA LEU A 128 11.23 7.80 -2.14
C LEU A 128 12.03 8.88 -2.85
N LYS A 129 11.33 9.85 -3.43
CA LYS A 129 12.00 10.99 -4.06
C LYS A 129 12.77 11.73 -2.97
N ASP A 130 14.06 11.98 -3.20
CA ASP A 130 14.80 12.87 -2.33
C ASP A 130 14.13 14.26 -2.43
N PRO A 131 13.55 14.80 -1.34
CA PRO A 131 12.95 16.13 -1.38
C PRO A 131 13.96 17.23 -1.74
N PHE A 132 15.27 16.92 -1.82
CA PHE A 132 16.34 17.84 -2.15
C PHE A 132 16.93 17.70 -3.57
N GLU A 133 16.58 16.68 -4.37
CA GLU A 133 17.13 16.51 -5.73
C GLU A 133 16.48 17.39 -6.82
N GLY A 134 15.63 18.35 -6.42
CA GLY A 134 14.84 19.18 -7.34
C GLY A 134 15.21 20.66 -7.48
N ASN A 135 16.35 21.14 -6.94
CA ASN A 135 16.64 22.58 -6.93
C ASN A 135 18.05 23.02 -7.32
N ASP A 136 18.79 22.20 -8.07
CA ASP A 136 20.01 22.65 -8.73
C ASP A 136 19.77 22.74 -10.24
N GLY A 137 19.45 23.94 -10.74
CA GLY A 137 19.54 24.23 -12.17
C GLY A 137 18.50 25.13 -12.81
N VAL A 138 18.04 26.19 -12.14
CA VAL A 138 17.60 27.40 -12.88
C VAL A 138 18.56 28.52 -12.54
N SER A 139 19.67 28.58 -13.26
CA SER A 139 20.49 29.77 -13.35
C SER A 139 19.66 30.88 -14.00
N ILE A 140 19.08 31.75 -13.17
CA ILE A 140 18.50 33.01 -13.63
C ILE A 140 19.68 33.85 -14.13
N SER A 141 19.89 33.86 -15.46
CA SER A 141 20.78 34.82 -16.10
C SER A 141 20.22 36.22 -15.85
N THR A 142 20.81 36.91 -14.89
CA THR A 142 20.65 38.36 -14.75
C THR A 142 21.65 39.00 -15.69
N GLU A 143 21.20 39.34 -16.90
CA GLU A 143 21.88 40.34 -17.72
C GLU A 143 21.13 41.67 -17.60
N PHE A 144 21.91 42.68 -17.24
CA PHE A 144 21.57 44.10 -17.16
C PHE A 144 21.44 44.72 -18.55
#